data_AF-A0A6A6BS24-F1
#
_entry.id   AF-A0A6A6BS24-F1
#
_cell.length_a   1.000
_cell.length_b   1.000
_cell.length_c   1.000
_cell.angle_alpha   90.00
_cell.angle_beta   90.00
_cell.angle_gamma   90.00
#
_symmetry.space_group_name_H-M   'P 1'
#
loop_
_entity.id
_entity.type
_entity.pdbx_description
1 polymer ?
#
loop_
_entity_poly.entity_id
_entity_poly.type
_entity_poly.pdbx_seq_one_letter_code
_entity_poly.pdbx_strand_id
1 'polypeptide(L)'
;MQTLWTRTLRTRYSCRCRQCASYSTIVARRAATAVATASRSAAGSRLPALPSSTILYSAIFAVAAVADGHAKQQRRDQWNAAIQNAKDQLKAPHDELGELDEAGEPSANEEQRDTRPLEPDVGHEALDEGSNVSDQGGLDYIDWGGSTLWDDAQEYTMESSTRPPWPVNFGPELVPEHLPPQSIYAPNLSKLQGLRSLWTRRKMQTMNLCTAKMATDLMMEAKLFKLPGTTVPRVPLEQLPPSLHPIAKLDVCQLRDKLFRINQRLHDTKALHRDHQHLIPEFEPVFGSYPSYQQDDAGEFHYKLHRMNKTIFRLFDACAQGEIQLETLIVDVLNKILTCSAPPNITTFNALLLGFMRLKQPRMSNVVIKAMHVTHMRPDEITCSAILRHHIALGQPQHFTRFLDRMLGRGAASTALMLARPNLHPNNFARQVGRVVPHAYDSEKLVQKVFPTPQVFNAVVTGSLKFTGLDRAIDICADLALEGWGLDEAGLALFLGAAAEQKNWEAGSAVWQQMQLLRGMLPAGARLDSRTYLKMLGLCWQCGHEDDFAAVFNEAATVGYRKQALL
;
A
#
# COMPACT_ATOMS: atom_id res chain seq x y z
N MET A 1 -7.69 -5.11 28.30
CA MET A 1 -7.79 -4.10 27.22
C MET A 1 -7.63 -2.64 27.73
N GLN A 2 -6.62 -2.27 28.55
CA GLN A 2 -6.56 -0.88 29.09
C GLN A 2 -5.19 -0.21 29.37
N THR A 3 -4.01 -0.78 29.13
CA THR A 3 -2.79 -0.20 29.74
C THR A 3 -1.82 0.56 28.82
N LEU A 4 -1.90 0.46 27.49
CA LEU A 4 -1.11 1.33 26.59
C LEU A 4 -1.91 2.54 26.06
N TRP A 5 -3.22 2.36 25.84
CA TRP A 5 -4.04 3.33 25.09
C TRP A 5 -4.73 4.40 25.95
N THR A 6 -4.55 4.40 27.26
CA THR A 6 -5.32 5.26 28.18
C THR A 6 -4.70 6.63 28.45
N ARG A 7 -3.51 6.95 27.92
CA ARG A 7 -2.81 8.21 28.20
C ARG A 7 -3.00 9.36 27.19
N THR A 8 -3.76 9.20 26.10
CA THR A 8 -3.96 10.26 25.09
C THR A 8 -5.29 11.04 25.19
N LEU A 9 -6.13 10.79 26.20
CA LEU A 9 -7.34 11.57 26.42
C LEU A 9 -7.11 12.78 27.35
N ARG A 10 -6.34 13.76 26.90
CA ARG A 10 -6.47 15.15 27.36
C ARG A 10 -5.86 16.12 26.35
N THR A 11 -6.65 17.13 25.99
CA THR A 11 -6.40 18.20 24.99
C THR A 11 -6.64 17.86 23.52
N ARG A 12 -7.92 17.66 23.15
CA ARG A 12 -8.38 17.89 21.78
C ARG A 12 -8.26 19.38 21.45
N TYR A 13 -7.14 19.80 20.87
CA TYR A 13 -7.11 21.02 20.07
C TYR A 13 -7.83 20.72 18.75
N SER A 14 -9.03 21.27 18.60
CA SER A 14 -9.80 21.16 17.36
C SER A 14 -9.11 21.92 16.24
N CYS A 15 -8.51 21.20 15.28
CA CYS A 15 -8.02 21.78 14.05
C CYS A 15 -9.19 22.42 13.27
N ARG A 16 -9.09 23.72 12.97
CA ARG A 16 -10.07 24.50 12.19
C ARG A 16 -9.85 24.37 10.67
N CYS A 17 -9.47 23.19 10.17
CA CYS A 17 -9.31 23.01 8.72
C CYS A 17 -10.65 22.72 8.03
N ARG A 18 -10.74 23.13 6.76
CA ARG A 18 -11.95 23.07 5.91
C ARG A 18 -12.51 21.64 5.76
N GLN A 19 -11.66 20.61 5.92
CA GLN A 19 -12.04 19.19 5.85
C GLN A 19 -12.75 18.67 7.11
N CYS A 20 -12.45 19.22 8.30
CA CYS A 20 -13.16 18.86 9.53
C CYS A 20 -14.56 19.49 9.59
N ALA A 21 -14.75 20.66 8.97
CA ALA A 21 -16.05 21.30 8.82
C ALA A 21 -16.99 20.50 7.91
N SER A 22 -16.47 19.96 6.79
CA SER A 22 -17.29 19.18 5.84
C SER A 22 -17.80 17.84 6.41
N TYR A 23 -17.05 17.21 7.31
CA TYR A 23 -17.44 15.96 7.96
C TYR A 23 -18.71 16.14 8.83
N SER A 24 -18.81 17.26 9.54
CA SER A 24 -19.98 17.60 10.38
C SER A 24 -21.27 17.82 9.56
N THR A 25 -21.15 18.41 8.38
CA THR A 25 -22.29 18.66 7.47
C THR A 25 -22.80 17.38 6.78
N ILE A 26 -21.95 16.37 6.60
CA ILE A 26 -22.33 15.08 6.00
C ILE A 26 -23.13 14.22 7.01
N VAL A 27 -22.78 14.28 8.29
CA VAL A 27 -23.52 13.58 9.35
C VAL A 27 -24.92 14.22 9.55
N ALA A 28 -25.04 15.54 9.45
CA ALA A 28 -26.32 16.24 9.55
C ALA A 28 -27.29 15.89 8.39
N ARG A 29 -26.78 15.66 7.16
CA ARG A 29 -27.62 15.24 6.02
C ARG A 29 -28.13 13.81 6.14
N ARG A 30 -27.41 12.90 6.83
CA ARG A 30 -27.86 11.51 7.06
C ARG A 30 -29.00 11.40 8.07
N ALA A 31 -29.13 12.34 9.00
CA ALA A 31 -30.24 12.36 9.96
C ALA A 31 -31.55 12.84 9.31
N ALA A 32 -31.50 13.77 8.35
CA ALA A 32 -32.69 14.30 7.68
C ALA A 32 -33.36 13.31 6.72
N THR A 33 -32.60 12.41 6.08
CA THR A 33 -33.15 11.41 5.16
C THR A 33 -33.77 10.20 5.86
N ALA A 34 -33.38 9.88 7.09
CA ALA A 34 -34.00 8.83 7.89
C ALA A 34 -35.41 9.23 8.42
N VAL A 35 -35.67 10.53 8.59
CA VAL A 35 -36.98 11.04 9.01
C VAL A 35 -37.98 11.09 7.84
N ALA A 36 -37.49 11.29 6.61
CA ALA A 36 -38.34 11.35 5.41
C ALA A 36 -38.87 9.98 4.95
N THR A 37 -38.22 8.88 5.31
CA THR A 37 -38.67 7.51 4.97
C THR A 37 -39.65 6.92 5.99
N ALA A 38 -39.73 7.48 7.21
CA ALA A 38 -40.67 7.04 8.24
C ALA A 38 -42.10 7.62 8.09
N SER A 39 -42.30 8.63 7.23
CA SER A 39 -43.60 9.29 7.05
C SER A 39 -44.46 8.77 5.88
N ARG A 40 -44.03 7.72 5.16
CA ARG A 40 -44.77 7.18 3.99
C ARG A 40 -45.36 5.77 4.14
N SER A 41 -45.31 5.17 5.31
CA SER A 41 -45.97 3.88 5.57
C SER A 41 -47.04 4.01 6.66
N ALA A 42 -48.14 4.67 6.34
CA ALA A 42 -49.36 4.63 7.13
C ALA A 42 -50.50 4.06 6.28
N ALA A 43 -50.47 2.74 6.06
CA ALA A 43 -51.63 1.98 5.60
C ALA A 43 -51.52 0.55 6.13
N GLY A 44 -52.23 0.29 7.23
CA GLY A 44 -52.73 -1.03 7.62
C GLY A 44 -51.72 -2.11 8.05
N SER A 45 -51.41 -2.18 9.34
CA SER A 45 -51.68 -3.38 10.18
C SER A 45 -51.01 -3.28 11.56
N ARG A 46 -51.83 -3.40 12.61
CA ARG A 46 -51.58 -3.86 13.99
C ARG A 46 -50.13 -3.79 14.55
N LEU A 47 -49.92 -2.84 15.47
CA LEU A 47 -48.73 -2.76 16.34
C LEU A 47 -48.75 -3.87 17.40
N PRO A 48 -47.64 -4.58 17.65
CA PRO A 48 -47.51 -5.41 18.84
C PRO A 48 -47.20 -4.54 20.06
N ALA A 49 -47.75 -4.92 21.23
CA ALA A 49 -47.55 -4.21 22.49
C ALA A 49 -46.07 -4.21 22.90
N LEU A 50 -45.44 -3.03 22.86
CA LEU A 50 -44.10 -2.81 23.38
C LEU A 50 -44.14 -2.65 24.92
N PRO A 51 -43.15 -3.16 25.66
CA PRO A 51 -43.10 -3.01 27.11
C PRO A 51 -42.94 -1.53 27.52
N SER A 52 -43.61 -1.14 28.61
CA SER A 52 -43.69 0.24 29.12
C SER A 52 -42.33 0.90 29.37
N SER A 53 -41.28 0.11 29.63
CA SER A 53 -39.91 0.58 29.83
C SER A 53 -39.31 1.17 28.55
N THR A 54 -39.58 0.60 27.37
CA THR A 54 -39.06 1.11 26.10
C THR A 54 -39.65 2.48 25.77
N ILE A 55 -40.94 2.69 26.06
CA ILE A 55 -41.62 3.99 25.87
C ILE A 55 -41.00 5.06 26.79
N LEU A 56 -40.72 4.71 28.04
CA LEU A 56 -40.09 5.61 29.01
C LEU A 56 -38.68 6.02 28.60
N TYR A 57 -37.84 5.07 28.18
CA TYR A 57 -36.48 5.41 27.71
C TYR A 57 -36.51 6.24 26.42
N SER A 58 -37.37 5.90 25.45
CA SER A 58 -37.51 6.68 24.23
C SER A 58 -38.00 8.11 24.49
N ALA A 59 -38.91 8.31 25.46
CA ALA A 59 -39.37 9.64 25.85
C ALA A 59 -38.25 10.48 26.49
N ILE A 60 -37.43 9.88 27.37
CA ILE A 60 -36.28 10.56 28.00
C ILE A 60 -35.26 11.00 26.94
N PHE A 61 -34.93 10.14 25.98
CA PHE A 61 -34.01 10.49 24.91
C PHE A 61 -34.58 11.54 23.94
N ALA A 62 -35.89 11.50 23.66
CA ALA A 62 -36.54 12.51 22.83
C ALA A 62 -36.52 13.90 23.50
N VAL A 63 -36.83 13.98 24.79
CA VAL A 63 -36.78 15.25 25.55
C VAL A 63 -35.34 15.77 25.64
N ALA A 64 -34.36 14.89 25.88
CA ALA A 64 -32.94 15.27 25.90
C ALA A 64 -32.47 15.80 24.53
N ALA A 65 -32.90 15.19 23.43
CA ALA A 65 -32.57 15.63 22.07
C ALA A 65 -33.18 17.00 21.74
N VAL A 66 -34.41 17.27 22.19
CA VAL A 66 -35.07 18.58 22.02
C VAL A 66 -34.37 19.66 22.85
N ALA A 67 -34.01 19.35 24.10
CA ALA A 67 -33.28 20.28 24.96
C ALA A 67 -31.88 20.62 24.41
N ASP A 68 -31.13 19.61 23.95
CA ASP A 68 -29.82 19.82 23.31
C ASP A 68 -29.95 20.58 21.98
N GLY A 69 -31.04 20.35 21.23
CA GLY A 69 -31.39 21.12 20.03
C GLY A 69 -31.57 22.61 20.35
N HIS A 70 -32.33 22.93 21.39
CA HIS A 70 -32.57 24.31 21.81
C HIS A 70 -31.28 24.99 22.32
N ALA A 71 -30.45 24.28 23.09
CA ALA A 71 -29.16 24.78 23.56
C ALA A 71 -28.13 24.99 22.42
N LYS A 72 -28.22 24.21 21.32
CA LYS A 72 -27.42 24.44 20.12
C LYS A 72 -27.91 25.64 19.31
N GLN A 73 -29.21 25.88 19.26
CA GLN A 73 -29.78 27.03 18.57
C GLN A 73 -29.38 28.34 19.25
N GLN A 74 -29.51 28.44 20.58
CA GLN A 74 -29.05 29.61 21.34
C GLN A 74 -27.57 29.92 21.13
N ARG A 75 -26.71 28.89 21.08
CA ARG A 75 -25.28 29.07 20.77
C ARG A 75 -25.06 29.62 19.35
N ARG A 76 -25.82 29.14 18.36
CA ARG A 76 -25.72 29.64 16.98
C ARG A 76 -26.15 31.10 16.88
N ASP A 77 -27.19 31.49 17.59
CA ASP A 77 -27.68 32.87 17.59
C ASP A 77 -26.66 33.82 18.24
N GLN A 78 -26.01 33.39 19.32
CA GLN A 78 -24.89 34.13 19.94
C GLN A 78 -23.71 34.31 18.97
N TRP A 79 -23.34 33.26 18.24
CA TRP A 79 -22.26 33.35 17.23
C TRP A 79 -22.65 34.23 16.04
N ASN A 80 -23.90 34.19 15.58
CA ASN A 80 -24.38 35.05 14.50
C ASN A 80 -24.35 36.52 14.90
N ALA A 81 -24.73 36.85 16.14
CA ALA A 81 -24.62 38.19 16.68
C ALA A 81 -23.16 38.66 16.77
N ALA A 82 -22.24 37.79 17.20
CA ALA A 82 -20.81 38.09 17.25
C ALA A 82 -20.19 38.32 15.85
N ILE A 83 -20.62 37.55 14.84
CA ILE A 83 -20.18 37.70 13.45
C ILE A 83 -20.70 39.01 12.85
N GLN A 84 -21.93 39.41 13.15
CA GLN A 84 -22.46 40.70 12.67
C GLN A 84 -21.69 41.87 13.29
N ASN A 85 -21.44 41.85 14.59
CA ASN A 85 -20.63 42.87 15.24
C ASN A 85 -19.21 42.97 14.62
N ALA A 86 -18.58 41.83 14.30
CA ALA A 86 -17.29 41.83 13.60
C ALA A 86 -17.37 42.38 12.15
N LYS A 87 -18.50 42.21 11.46
CA LYS A 87 -18.73 42.78 10.13
C LYS A 87 -18.98 44.29 10.18
N ASP A 88 -19.67 44.76 11.21
CA ASP A 88 -19.92 46.18 11.41
C ASP A 88 -18.63 46.93 11.77
N GLN A 89 -17.73 46.30 12.52
CA GLN A 89 -16.38 46.82 12.79
C GLN A 89 -15.50 46.93 11.53
N LEU A 90 -15.71 46.08 10.53
CA LEU A 90 -15.00 46.10 9.25
C LEU A 90 -15.58 47.12 8.24
N LYS A 91 -16.75 47.71 8.53
CA LYS A 91 -17.43 48.67 7.66
C LYS A 91 -17.26 50.15 8.09
N ALA A 92 -16.56 50.44 9.18
CA ALA A 92 -16.22 51.81 9.56
C ALA A 92 -14.95 52.29 8.81
N PRO A 93 -14.90 53.56 8.36
CA PRO A 93 -14.13 53.96 7.18
C PRO A 93 -12.70 54.38 7.52
N HIS A 94 -11.77 54.15 6.59
CA HIS A 94 -10.55 54.95 6.47
C HIS A 94 -10.70 55.87 5.26
N ASP A 95 -10.89 57.15 5.56
CA ASP A 95 -10.62 58.29 4.68
C ASP A 95 -9.10 58.43 4.45
N GLU A 96 -8.75 59.18 3.40
CA GLU A 96 -7.42 59.69 2.99
C GLU A 96 -6.51 58.66 2.26
N LEU A 97 -6.12 58.79 0.97
CA LEU A 97 -5.85 59.92 0.08
C LEU A 97 -5.93 59.50 -1.40
N GLY A 98 -6.29 60.44 -2.29
CA GLY A 98 -5.69 60.56 -3.63
C GLY A 98 -6.62 60.32 -4.83
N GLU A 99 -7.23 61.40 -5.31
CA GLU A 99 -7.91 61.54 -6.59
C GLU A 99 -7.01 61.15 -7.79
N LEU A 100 -7.61 60.59 -8.85
CA LEU A 100 -7.70 61.22 -10.19
C LEU A 100 -8.51 60.34 -11.18
N ASP A 101 -9.62 60.93 -11.63
CA ASP A 101 -10.25 60.94 -12.95
C ASP A 101 -10.90 59.68 -13.59
N GLU A 102 -12.23 59.66 -13.41
CA GLU A 102 -13.31 59.75 -14.40
C GLU A 102 -13.34 58.91 -15.71
N ALA A 103 -14.45 58.16 -15.78
CA ALA A 103 -15.45 58.10 -16.86
C ALA A 103 -15.30 57.08 -18.02
N GLY A 104 -16.33 56.22 -18.14
CA GLY A 104 -16.75 55.64 -19.43
C GLY A 104 -17.29 54.21 -19.38
N GLU A 105 -18.56 54.02 -19.00
CA GLU A 105 -19.40 52.97 -19.61
C GLU A 105 -20.14 53.61 -20.81
N PRO A 106 -20.51 52.90 -21.92
CA PRO A 106 -21.33 51.69 -21.85
C PRO A 106 -21.22 50.63 -22.99
N SER A 107 -21.89 49.50 -22.72
CA SER A 107 -22.63 48.63 -23.65
C SER A 107 -21.96 47.43 -24.36
N ALA A 108 -22.56 46.27 -24.05
CA ALA A 108 -23.09 45.20 -24.92
C ALA A 108 -22.16 44.36 -25.81
N ASN A 109 -22.49 43.05 -25.78
CA ASN A 109 -22.12 41.95 -26.69
C ASN A 109 -20.70 41.40 -26.46
N GLU A 110 -20.40 40.11 -26.51
CA GLU A 110 -21.10 38.90 -26.90
C GLU A 110 -20.25 37.72 -26.38
N GLU A 111 -20.82 36.52 -26.43
CA GLU A 111 -20.22 35.22 -26.11
C GLU A 111 -18.72 35.07 -26.42
N GLN A 112 -17.91 34.70 -25.43
CA GLN A 112 -16.75 33.85 -25.68
C GLN A 112 -16.38 33.01 -24.45
N ARG A 113 -16.75 31.74 -24.60
CA ARG A 113 -16.42 30.62 -23.73
C ARG A 113 -14.95 30.29 -23.96
N ASP A 114 -14.07 30.87 -23.15
CA ASP A 114 -12.64 30.57 -23.20
C ASP A 114 -12.39 29.19 -22.56
N THR A 115 -12.49 28.15 -23.38
CA THR A 115 -12.00 26.81 -23.06
C THR A 115 -10.48 26.84 -23.06
N ARG A 116 -9.87 27.04 -21.88
CA ARG A 116 -8.49 26.58 -21.62
C ARG A 116 -8.52 25.07 -21.38
N PRO A 117 -7.84 24.24 -22.18
CA PRO A 117 -7.72 22.82 -21.91
C PRO A 117 -6.94 22.61 -20.60
N LEU A 118 -7.58 21.97 -19.63
CA LEU A 118 -6.89 21.36 -18.49
C LEU A 118 -6.03 20.21 -19.04
N GLU A 119 -4.71 20.37 -18.96
CA GLU A 119 -3.74 19.32 -19.23
C GLU A 119 -4.06 18.09 -18.36
N PRO A 120 -4.18 16.87 -18.93
CA PRO A 120 -4.11 15.65 -18.15
C PRO A 120 -2.64 15.39 -17.82
N ASP A 121 -2.30 15.61 -16.55
CA ASP A 121 -0.99 15.38 -15.93
C ASP A 121 -0.59 13.89 -16.06
N VAL A 122 0.09 13.58 -17.17
CA VAL A 122 0.91 12.39 -17.32
C VAL A 122 2.07 12.61 -16.37
N GLY A 123 2.07 11.93 -15.24
CA GLY A 123 3.14 12.02 -14.24
C GLY A 123 4.51 11.80 -14.87
N HIS A 124 5.12 12.89 -15.32
CA HIS A 124 6.55 13.06 -15.41
C HIS A 124 7.00 13.26 -13.98
N GLU A 125 7.17 12.15 -13.25
CA GLU A 125 8.04 12.16 -12.09
C GLU A 125 9.46 12.42 -12.59
N ALA A 126 9.82 13.70 -12.71
CA ALA A 126 11.20 14.14 -12.69
C ALA A 126 11.76 13.72 -11.32
N LEU A 127 12.42 12.58 -11.29
CA LEU A 127 13.17 12.12 -10.12
C LEU A 127 14.56 12.73 -10.23
N ASP A 128 14.90 13.48 -9.20
CA ASP A 128 16.21 14.05 -8.92
C ASP A 128 17.28 12.96 -9.04
N GLU A 129 18.05 13.01 -10.14
CA GLU A 129 19.22 12.16 -10.33
C GLU A 129 20.38 12.77 -9.54
N GLY A 130 20.59 12.29 -8.32
CA GLY A 130 21.88 12.45 -7.65
C GLY A 130 21.81 12.77 -6.17
N SER A 131 21.89 11.73 -5.34
CA SER A 131 22.52 11.87 -4.03
C SER A 131 23.38 10.65 -3.76
N ASN A 132 24.71 10.87 -3.79
CA ASN A 132 25.70 9.96 -3.25
C ASN A 132 25.34 9.68 -1.78
N VAL A 133 25.07 8.42 -1.47
CA VAL A 133 24.82 7.97 -0.10
C VAL A 133 26.18 7.71 0.53
N SER A 134 26.61 8.62 1.39
CA SER A 134 27.66 8.37 2.37
C SER A 134 27.11 7.46 3.47
N ASP A 135 27.80 6.35 3.63
CA ASP A 135 27.67 5.35 4.66
C ASP A 135 27.76 5.99 6.07
N GLN A 136 26.67 5.94 6.85
CA GLN A 136 26.69 6.19 8.29
C GLN A 136 25.82 5.14 8.98
N GLY A 137 26.49 4.32 9.79
CA GLY A 137 25.96 3.14 10.45
C GLY A 137 24.99 3.42 11.60
N GLY A 138 24.25 2.37 11.93
CA GLY A 138 23.33 2.31 13.08
C GLY A 138 21.99 1.66 12.73
N LEU A 139 22.01 0.34 12.47
CA LEU A 139 20.93 -0.69 12.56
C LEU A 139 21.27 -1.82 11.59
N ASP A 140 22.30 -2.58 11.93
CA ASP A 140 22.89 -3.64 11.11
C ASP A 140 22.11 -4.96 11.25
N TYR A 141 20.84 -4.95 10.85
CA TYR A 141 20.08 -6.14 10.46
C TYR A 141 18.79 -5.75 9.72
N ILE A 142 18.90 -5.05 8.59
CA ILE A 142 17.74 -4.88 7.71
C ILE A 142 17.62 -6.13 6.86
N ASP A 143 16.69 -6.99 7.26
CA ASP A 143 16.25 -8.13 6.49
C ASP A 143 15.68 -7.66 5.14
N TRP A 144 16.49 -7.73 4.07
CA TRP A 144 16.19 -7.31 2.68
C TRP A 144 15.08 -8.15 2.00
N GLY A 145 14.15 -8.67 2.79
CA GLY A 145 13.12 -9.60 2.34
C GLY A 145 13.54 -11.05 2.51
N GLY A 146 13.83 -11.44 3.76
CA GLY A 146 14.41 -12.71 4.23
C GLY A 146 14.03 -13.98 3.49
N SER A 147 14.80 -15.06 3.74
CA SER A 147 14.55 -16.40 3.17
C SER A 147 13.04 -16.71 3.14
N THR A 148 12.33 -16.38 4.23
CA THR A 148 10.89 -16.56 4.36
C THR A 148 10.06 -15.91 3.24
N LEU A 149 10.27 -14.63 2.88
CA LEU A 149 9.49 -14.01 1.79
C LEU A 149 9.77 -14.63 0.44
N TRP A 150 11.03 -15.02 0.20
CA TRP A 150 11.43 -15.69 -1.03
C TRP A 150 10.79 -17.08 -1.14
N ASP A 151 10.84 -17.85 -0.06
CA ASP A 151 10.28 -19.19 0.02
C ASP A 151 8.74 -19.14 -0.10
N ASP A 152 8.10 -18.20 0.61
CA ASP A 152 6.65 -17.95 0.52
C ASP A 152 6.21 -17.59 -0.91
N ALA A 153 7.02 -16.80 -1.64
CA ALA A 153 6.71 -16.39 -3.01
C ALA A 153 6.77 -17.57 -4.00
N GLN A 154 7.58 -18.59 -3.70
CA GLN A 154 7.67 -19.82 -4.47
C GLN A 154 6.55 -20.80 -4.12
N GLU A 155 6.21 -20.90 -2.84
CA GLU A 155 5.25 -21.90 -2.33
C GLU A 155 3.79 -21.46 -2.49
N TYR A 156 3.44 -20.24 -2.10
CA TYR A 156 2.05 -19.78 -1.97
C TYR A 156 1.54 -19.05 -3.21
N THR A 157 1.73 -19.65 -4.38
CA THR A 157 1.26 -19.08 -5.64
C THR A 157 -0.26 -19.24 -5.84
N MET A 158 -0.79 -18.63 -6.90
CA MET A 158 -2.19 -18.79 -7.33
C MET A 158 -2.57 -20.24 -7.65
N GLU A 159 -1.60 -21.06 -8.07
CA GLU A 159 -1.81 -22.48 -8.41
C GLU A 159 -1.61 -23.40 -7.21
N SER A 160 -1.00 -22.90 -6.14
CA SER A 160 -0.80 -23.68 -4.92
C SER A 160 -2.09 -23.83 -4.13
N SER A 161 -2.36 -25.08 -3.73
CA SER A 161 -3.45 -25.45 -2.83
C SER A 161 -3.11 -25.22 -1.36
N THR A 162 -1.84 -25.00 -1.03
CA THR A 162 -1.37 -24.74 0.33
C THR A 162 -1.53 -23.26 0.69
N ARG A 163 -1.66 -23.01 2.00
CA ARG A 163 -1.76 -21.68 2.58
C ARG A 163 -0.84 -21.61 3.79
N PRO A 164 -0.17 -20.48 4.03
CA PRO A 164 0.60 -20.32 5.25
C PRO A 164 -0.35 -20.28 6.46
N PRO A 165 0.09 -20.73 7.64
CA PRO A 165 -0.68 -20.58 8.86
C PRO A 165 -0.90 -19.09 9.14
N TRP A 166 -2.11 -18.72 9.57
CA TRP A 166 -2.39 -17.35 9.99
C TRP A 166 -1.68 -17.08 11.33
N PRO A 167 -0.78 -16.10 11.43
CA PRO A 167 -0.07 -15.81 12.67
C PRO A 167 -1.04 -15.40 13.78
N VAL A 168 -0.81 -15.86 15.01
CA VAL A 168 -1.54 -15.35 16.18
C VAL A 168 -1.16 -13.88 16.37
N ASN A 169 -2.18 -13.01 16.37
CA ASN A 169 -1.99 -11.56 16.39
C ASN A 169 -3.15 -10.86 17.10
N PHE A 170 -2.97 -9.58 17.44
CA PHE A 170 -3.98 -8.75 18.12
C PHE A 170 -5.04 -8.15 17.18
N GLY A 171 -4.99 -8.46 15.90
CA GLY A 171 -5.94 -8.00 14.90
C GLY A 171 -7.21 -8.85 14.86
N PRO A 172 -8.16 -8.51 13.97
CA PRO A 172 -9.36 -9.29 13.77
C PRO A 172 -9.02 -10.69 13.21
N GLU A 173 -9.91 -11.65 13.47
CA GLU A 173 -9.80 -12.97 12.86
C GLU A 173 -9.81 -12.89 11.33
N LEU A 174 -9.02 -13.76 10.71
CA LEU A 174 -8.96 -13.85 9.25
C LEU A 174 -10.32 -14.30 8.71
N VAL A 175 -10.91 -13.50 7.83
CA VAL A 175 -12.07 -13.88 7.02
C VAL A 175 -11.61 -14.12 5.59
N PRO A 176 -11.33 -15.37 5.18
CA PRO A 176 -10.69 -15.65 3.89
C PRO A 176 -11.51 -15.20 2.67
N GLU A 177 -12.84 -15.15 2.81
CA GLU A 177 -13.76 -14.72 1.75
C GLU A 177 -13.59 -13.24 1.35
N HIS A 178 -12.99 -12.43 2.22
CA HIS A 178 -12.75 -11.01 1.93
C HIS A 178 -11.43 -10.78 1.20
N LEU A 179 -10.62 -11.81 1.01
CA LEU A 179 -9.32 -11.68 0.37
C LEU A 179 -9.43 -11.72 -1.16
N PRO A 180 -8.60 -10.95 -1.87
CA PRO A 180 -8.49 -11.09 -3.31
C PRO A 180 -7.92 -12.47 -3.67
N PRO A 181 -8.18 -12.99 -4.88
CA PRO A 181 -7.63 -14.26 -5.33
C PRO A 181 -6.11 -14.36 -5.20
N GLN A 182 -5.40 -13.24 -5.40
CA GLN A 182 -3.94 -13.16 -5.36
C GLN A 182 -3.34 -13.27 -3.95
N SER A 183 -4.15 -13.19 -2.90
CA SER A 183 -3.64 -13.27 -1.53
C SER A 183 -3.10 -14.67 -1.24
N ILE A 184 -1.99 -14.75 -0.52
CA ILE A 184 -1.42 -16.03 -0.05
C ILE A 184 -2.37 -16.77 0.90
N TYR A 185 -3.29 -16.04 1.54
CA TYR A 185 -4.31 -16.58 2.45
C TYR A 185 -5.67 -16.85 1.79
N ALA A 186 -5.81 -16.56 0.49
CA ALA A 186 -7.06 -16.74 -0.24
C ALA A 186 -7.48 -18.23 -0.31
N PRO A 187 -8.78 -18.55 -0.20
CA PRO A 187 -9.26 -19.91 -0.36
C PRO A 187 -9.11 -20.38 -1.82
N ASN A 188 -8.93 -21.69 -2.01
CA ASN A 188 -8.70 -22.29 -3.33
C ASN A 188 -9.80 -21.95 -4.35
N LEU A 189 -11.06 -21.88 -3.92
CA LEU A 189 -12.16 -21.47 -4.79
C LEU A 189 -11.97 -20.04 -5.35
N SER A 190 -11.52 -19.10 -4.51
CA SER A 190 -11.24 -17.72 -4.94
C SER A 190 -10.04 -17.67 -5.89
N LYS A 191 -8.97 -18.43 -5.61
CA LYS A 191 -7.81 -18.56 -6.50
C LYS A 191 -8.22 -19.07 -7.88
N LEU A 192 -9.00 -20.16 -7.93
CA LEU A 192 -9.52 -20.74 -9.18
C LEU A 192 -10.42 -19.77 -9.95
N GLN A 193 -11.29 -19.02 -9.27
CA GLN A 193 -12.08 -17.96 -9.91
C GLN A 193 -11.20 -16.86 -10.50
N GLY A 194 -10.12 -16.49 -9.79
CA GLY A 194 -9.12 -15.54 -10.28
C GLY A 194 -8.39 -16.03 -11.53
N LEU A 195 -7.99 -17.31 -11.56
CA LEU A 195 -7.32 -17.92 -12.71
C LEU A 195 -8.23 -18.01 -13.95
N ARG A 196 -9.54 -18.21 -13.76
CA ARG A 196 -10.53 -18.18 -14.86
C ARG A 196 -10.77 -16.79 -15.44
N SER A 197 -10.35 -15.72 -14.74
CA SER A 197 -10.55 -14.35 -15.21
C SER A 197 -9.56 -14.02 -16.31
N LEU A 198 -10.07 -13.83 -17.53
CA LEU A 198 -9.30 -13.30 -18.64
C LEU A 198 -9.00 -11.81 -18.46
N TRP A 199 -7.88 -11.35 -19.00
CA TRP A 199 -7.51 -9.94 -18.97
C TRP A 199 -8.13 -9.20 -20.15
N THR A 200 -8.50 -7.95 -19.92
CA THR A 200 -8.99 -7.08 -20.99
C THR A 200 -7.88 -6.79 -22.00
N ARG A 201 -8.25 -6.48 -23.24
CA ARG A 201 -7.30 -6.04 -24.29
C ARG A 201 -6.43 -4.88 -23.81
N ARG A 202 -7.00 -3.93 -23.07
CA ARG A 202 -6.26 -2.82 -22.43
C ARG A 202 -5.14 -3.31 -21.53
N LYS A 203 -5.46 -4.25 -20.62
CA LYS A 203 -4.51 -4.81 -19.67
C LYS A 203 -3.40 -5.58 -20.38
N MET A 204 -3.74 -6.33 -21.43
CA MET A 204 -2.77 -7.05 -22.27
C MET A 204 -1.81 -6.10 -22.97
N GLN A 205 -2.31 -5.07 -23.66
CA GLN A 205 -1.46 -4.08 -24.33
C GLN A 205 -0.60 -3.28 -23.34
N THR A 206 -1.16 -2.92 -22.19
CA THR A 206 -0.38 -2.26 -21.13
C THR A 206 0.75 -3.17 -20.62
N MET A 207 0.49 -4.48 -20.48
CA MET A 207 1.52 -5.44 -20.08
C MET A 207 2.59 -5.58 -21.16
N ASN A 208 2.23 -5.71 -22.45
CA ASN A 208 3.20 -5.79 -23.56
C ASN A 208 4.18 -4.61 -23.54
N LEU A 209 3.64 -3.39 -23.55
CA LEU A 209 4.44 -2.15 -23.56
C LEU A 209 5.26 -2.01 -22.28
N CYS A 210 4.71 -2.39 -21.13
CA CYS A 210 5.44 -2.32 -19.86
C CYS A 210 6.55 -3.37 -19.76
N THR A 211 6.35 -4.59 -20.25
CA THR A 211 7.40 -5.61 -20.30
C THR A 211 8.53 -5.15 -21.21
N ALA A 212 8.21 -4.56 -22.36
CA ALA A 212 9.20 -3.98 -23.25
C ALA A 212 10.02 -2.88 -22.58
N LYS A 213 9.34 -1.93 -21.94
CA LYS A 213 9.98 -0.87 -21.16
C LYS A 213 10.90 -1.44 -20.08
N MET A 214 10.38 -2.39 -19.28
CA MET A 214 11.13 -3.04 -18.22
C MET A 214 12.37 -3.76 -18.75
N ALA A 215 12.26 -4.47 -19.87
CA ALA A 215 13.41 -5.13 -20.50
C ALA A 215 14.47 -4.13 -20.95
N THR A 216 14.06 -3.01 -21.56
CA THR A 216 14.98 -1.94 -21.96
C THR A 216 15.66 -1.30 -20.76
N ASP A 217 14.90 -0.92 -19.72
CA ASP A 217 15.43 -0.32 -18.50
C ASP A 217 16.43 -1.26 -17.80
N LEU A 218 16.11 -2.57 -17.68
CA LEU A 218 17.00 -3.57 -17.09
C LEU A 218 18.28 -3.77 -17.91
N MET A 219 18.20 -3.78 -19.25
CA MET A 219 19.39 -3.84 -20.12
C MET A 219 20.27 -2.59 -20.00
N MET A 220 19.65 -1.42 -19.79
CA MET A 220 20.38 -0.17 -19.55
C MET A 220 21.11 -0.21 -18.20
N GLU A 221 20.45 -0.64 -17.13
CA GLU A 221 21.09 -0.81 -15.81
C GLU A 221 22.24 -1.83 -15.85
N ALA A 222 22.05 -2.92 -16.60
CA ALA A 222 23.07 -3.96 -16.82
C ALA A 222 24.20 -3.52 -17.77
N LYS A 223 24.06 -2.37 -18.44
CA LYS A 223 24.98 -1.88 -19.49
C LYS A 223 25.19 -2.91 -20.63
N LEU A 224 24.11 -3.62 -21.01
CA LEU A 224 24.08 -4.65 -22.05
C LEU A 224 23.63 -4.08 -23.41
N PHE A 225 24.13 -2.90 -23.77
CA PHE A 225 23.79 -2.19 -25.01
C PHE A 225 25.06 -1.65 -25.69
N LYS A 226 24.92 -1.04 -26.87
CA LYS A 226 26.04 -0.45 -27.61
C LYS A 226 26.53 0.84 -26.92
N LEU A 227 27.78 0.85 -26.48
CA LEU A 227 28.36 2.05 -25.86
C LEU A 227 28.57 3.18 -26.89
N PRO A 228 28.51 4.46 -26.47
CA PRO A 228 28.75 5.58 -27.37
C PRO A 228 30.15 5.51 -27.99
N GLY A 229 30.24 5.59 -29.33
CA GLY A 229 31.52 5.61 -30.05
C GLY A 229 32.16 4.25 -30.33
N THR A 230 31.57 3.12 -29.91
CA THR A 230 32.06 1.77 -30.26
C THR A 230 31.20 1.15 -31.36
N THR A 231 31.79 0.32 -32.22
CA THR A 231 31.05 -0.43 -33.27
C THR A 231 30.43 -1.73 -32.75
N VAL A 232 30.91 -2.25 -31.62
CA VAL A 232 30.53 -3.56 -31.06
C VAL A 232 29.82 -3.40 -29.71
N PRO A 233 28.72 -4.13 -29.45
CA PRO A 233 28.10 -4.18 -28.12
C PRO A 233 29.05 -4.77 -27.07
N ARG A 234 28.84 -4.44 -25.79
CA ARG A 234 29.71 -4.89 -24.68
C ARG A 234 29.80 -6.42 -24.58
N VAL A 235 28.72 -7.11 -24.92
CA VAL A 235 28.67 -8.56 -25.04
C VAL A 235 28.51 -8.91 -26.52
N PRO A 236 29.30 -9.85 -27.07
CA PRO A 236 29.12 -10.32 -28.44
C PRO A 236 27.68 -10.76 -28.68
N LEU A 237 27.10 -10.36 -29.82
CA LEU A 237 25.70 -10.70 -30.15
C LEU A 237 25.45 -12.22 -30.18
N GLU A 238 26.49 -13.01 -30.45
CA GLU A 238 26.46 -14.48 -30.45
C GLU A 238 26.19 -15.09 -29.08
N GLN A 239 26.53 -14.37 -28.00
CA GLN A 239 26.28 -14.80 -26.61
C GLN A 239 24.91 -14.34 -26.11
N LEU A 240 24.22 -13.47 -26.86
CA LEU A 240 22.90 -12.96 -26.50
C LEU A 240 21.79 -13.74 -27.24
N PRO A 241 20.69 -14.08 -26.56
CA PRO A 241 19.50 -14.63 -27.20
C PRO A 241 18.95 -13.70 -28.30
N PRO A 242 18.38 -14.25 -29.39
CA PRO A 242 17.80 -13.45 -30.49
C PRO A 242 16.74 -12.44 -30.05
N SER A 243 16.03 -12.74 -28.97
CA SER A 243 15.02 -11.87 -28.35
C SER A 243 15.58 -10.53 -27.88
N LEU A 244 16.88 -10.46 -27.53
CA LEU A 244 17.54 -9.26 -27.01
C LEU A 244 18.37 -8.50 -28.06
N HIS A 245 18.63 -9.10 -29.22
CA HIS A 245 19.40 -8.46 -30.30
C HIS A 245 18.88 -7.09 -30.72
N PRO A 246 17.55 -6.85 -30.82
CA PRO A 246 17.03 -5.54 -31.20
C PRO A 246 17.37 -4.44 -30.19
N ILE A 247 17.45 -4.76 -28.91
CA ILE A 247 17.77 -3.80 -27.84
C ILE A 247 19.28 -3.63 -27.72
N ALA A 248 20.04 -4.73 -27.78
CA ALA A 248 21.50 -4.72 -27.61
C ALA A 248 22.26 -3.94 -28.70
N LYS A 249 21.69 -3.84 -29.92
CA LYS A 249 22.29 -3.12 -31.06
C LYS A 249 22.19 -1.60 -30.97
N LEU A 250 21.30 -1.08 -30.12
CA LEU A 250 21.00 0.35 -30.02
C LEU A 250 21.97 1.05 -29.05
N ASP A 251 22.26 2.32 -29.34
CA ASP A 251 22.99 3.19 -28.42
C ASP A 251 22.06 3.82 -27.35
N VAL A 252 22.64 4.51 -26.36
CA VAL A 252 21.88 5.13 -25.25
C VAL A 252 20.82 6.12 -25.75
N CYS A 253 21.13 6.93 -26.76
CA CYS A 253 20.23 7.95 -27.28
C CYS A 253 19.04 7.30 -27.98
N GLN A 254 19.32 6.30 -28.83
CA GLN A 254 18.30 5.50 -29.51
C GLN A 254 17.41 4.75 -28.53
N LEU A 255 17.98 4.18 -27.47
CA LEU A 255 17.21 3.52 -26.41
C LEU A 255 16.28 4.50 -25.68
N ARG A 256 16.76 5.69 -25.35
CA ARG A 256 15.94 6.76 -24.74
C ARG A 256 14.78 7.19 -25.65
N ASP A 257 15.03 7.35 -26.95
CA ASP A 257 13.98 7.68 -27.93
C ASP A 257 12.92 6.58 -28.02
N LYS A 258 13.35 5.32 -27.98
CA LYS A 258 12.45 4.16 -27.99
C LYS A 258 11.62 4.09 -26.70
N LEU A 259 12.24 4.33 -25.55
CA LEU A 259 11.55 4.44 -24.26
C LEU A 259 10.53 5.57 -24.24
N PHE A 260 10.87 6.74 -24.80
CA PHE A 260 9.93 7.86 -24.94
C PHE A 260 8.68 7.46 -25.73
N ARG A 261 8.86 6.81 -26.89
CA ARG A 261 7.74 6.29 -27.70
C ARG A 261 6.90 5.25 -26.95
N ILE A 262 7.54 4.36 -26.17
CA ILE A 262 6.81 3.38 -25.35
C ILE A 262 5.97 4.09 -24.27
N ASN A 263 6.52 5.11 -23.60
CA ASN A 263 5.80 5.88 -22.60
C ASN A 263 4.61 6.64 -23.21
N GLN A 264 4.77 7.21 -24.40
CA GLN A 264 3.68 7.86 -25.14
C GLN A 264 2.55 6.85 -25.43
N ARG A 265 2.87 5.68 -25.98
CA ARG A 265 1.88 4.62 -26.24
C ARG A 265 1.19 4.11 -24.97
N LEU A 266 1.93 4.00 -23.87
CA LEU A 266 1.37 3.65 -22.56
C LEU A 266 0.37 4.70 -22.07
N HIS A 267 0.68 5.98 -22.28
CA HIS A 267 -0.23 7.07 -21.97
C HIS A 267 -1.50 6.99 -22.82
N ASP A 268 -1.37 6.85 -24.14
CA ASP A 268 -2.50 6.79 -25.08
C ASP A 268 -3.43 5.60 -24.76
N THR A 269 -2.85 4.45 -24.39
CA THR A 269 -3.60 3.26 -23.96
C THR A 269 -4.47 3.53 -22.72
N LYS A 270 -3.97 4.37 -21.79
CA LYS A 270 -4.65 4.69 -20.52
C LYS A 270 -5.65 5.82 -20.65
N ALA A 271 -5.42 6.78 -21.55
CA ALA A 271 -6.26 7.95 -21.76
C ALA A 271 -7.64 7.61 -22.38
N LEU A 272 -7.75 6.49 -23.09
CA LEU A 272 -9.01 6.07 -23.71
C LEU A 272 -10.13 5.83 -22.68
N HIS A 273 -11.30 6.44 -22.91
CA HIS A 273 -12.49 6.25 -22.07
C HIS A 273 -12.90 4.77 -22.00
N ARG A 274 -13.65 4.39 -20.95
CA ARG A 274 -14.06 3.00 -20.72
C ARG A 274 -14.93 2.43 -21.85
N ASP A 275 -15.73 3.26 -22.50
CA ASP A 275 -16.67 2.83 -23.55
C ASP A 275 -15.99 2.54 -24.89
N HIS A 276 -14.79 3.09 -25.09
CA HIS A 276 -13.98 2.91 -26.30
C HIS A 276 -12.93 1.79 -26.16
N GLN A 277 -13.13 0.82 -25.27
CA GLN A 277 -12.19 -0.29 -25.07
C GLN A 277 -11.96 -1.13 -26.34
N HIS A 278 -12.94 -1.19 -27.24
CA HIS A 278 -12.81 -1.87 -28.53
C HIS A 278 -11.88 -1.13 -29.50
N LEU A 279 -11.67 0.18 -29.33
CA LEU A 279 -10.81 1.04 -30.15
C LEU A 279 -9.35 1.08 -29.68
N ILE A 280 -8.96 0.27 -28.68
CA ILE A 280 -7.58 0.25 -28.19
C ILE A 280 -6.66 -0.17 -29.34
N PRO A 281 -5.72 0.69 -29.76
CA PRO A 281 -4.82 0.37 -30.86
C PRO A 281 -3.96 -0.85 -30.52
N GLU A 282 -3.79 -1.73 -31.50
CA GLU A 282 -2.70 -2.69 -31.46
C GLU A 282 -1.43 -1.99 -31.90
N PHE A 283 -0.54 -1.73 -30.94
CA PHE A 283 0.73 -1.09 -31.23
C PHE A 283 1.71 -2.12 -31.76
N GLU A 284 2.27 -1.87 -32.95
CA GLU A 284 3.36 -2.68 -33.49
C GLU A 284 4.56 -2.69 -32.53
N PRO A 285 5.34 -3.79 -32.49
CA PRO A 285 6.50 -3.85 -31.62
C PRO A 285 7.55 -2.76 -31.89
N VAL A 286 7.87 -1.93 -30.89
CA VAL A 286 8.87 -0.85 -31.03
C VAL A 286 10.27 -1.39 -31.37
N PHE A 287 10.53 -2.64 -30.98
CA PHE A 287 11.77 -3.39 -31.23
C PHE A 287 11.61 -4.53 -32.26
N GLY A 288 10.49 -4.63 -32.98
CA GLY A 288 10.22 -5.72 -33.93
C GLY A 288 9.87 -7.08 -33.30
N SER A 289 10.29 -7.32 -32.05
CA SER A 289 9.82 -8.43 -31.22
C SER A 289 9.31 -7.91 -29.87
N TYR A 290 8.02 -8.10 -29.61
CA TYR A 290 7.46 -8.06 -28.26
C TYR A 290 6.91 -9.44 -27.93
N PRO A 291 6.84 -9.82 -26.65
CA PRO A 291 6.01 -10.93 -26.27
C PRO A 291 4.59 -10.64 -26.74
N SER A 292 4.08 -11.47 -27.64
CA SER A 292 2.68 -11.46 -28.02
C SER A 292 1.95 -12.32 -27.01
N TYR A 293 1.42 -11.68 -25.96
CA TYR A 293 0.71 -12.42 -24.94
C TYR A 293 -0.62 -12.95 -25.47
N GLN A 294 -0.87 -14.24 -25.23
CA GLN A 294 -2.08 -14.94 -25.63
C GLN A 294 -2.73 -15.56 -24.40
N GLN A 295 -4.06 -15.58 -24.37
CA GLN A 295 -4.84 -16.28 -23.36
C GLN A 295 -5.69 -17.30 -24.10
N ASP A 296 -5.37 -18.57 -23.91
CA ASP A 296 -6.18 -19.67 -24.44
C ASP A 296 -7.40 -19.92 -23.55
N ASP A 297 -8.47 -20.46 -24.15
CA ASP A 297 -9.71 -20.76 -23.45
C ASP A 297 -9.55 -21.93 -22.45
N ALA A 298 -8.50 -22.74 -22.62
CA ALA A 298 -8.20 -23.91 -21.80
C ALA A 298 -7.39 -23.58 -20.52
N GLY A 299 -6.82 -22.39 -20.40
CA GLY A 299 -5.97 -21.98 -19.28
C GLY A 299 -4.55 -22.55 -19.29
N GLU A 300 -4.07 -23.09 -20.42
CA GLU A 300 -2.72 -23.63 -20.61
C GLU A 300 -1.64 -22.54 -20.44
N PHE A 301 -1.99 -21.27 -20.70
CA PHE A 301 -1.11 -20.14 -20.43
C PHE A 301 -0.69 -20.02 -18.96
N HIS A 302 -1.51 -20.46 -18.00
CA HIS A 302 -1.13 -20.49 -16.58
C HIS A 302 0.00 -21.48 -16.33
N TYR A 303 -0.07 -22.68 -16.93
CA TYR A 303 1.01 -23.67 -16.85
C TYR A 303 2.33 -23.14 -17.45
N LYS A 304 2.26 -22.47 -18.61
CA LYS A 304 3.42 -21.80 -19.24
C LYS A 304 4.01 -20.74 -18.32
N LEU A 305 3.16 -19.94 -17.68
CA LEU A 305 3.53 -18.89 -16.73
C LEU A 305 4.16 -19.46 -15.45
N HIS A 306 3.59 -20.51 -14.87
CA HIS A 306 4.14 -21.19 -13.70
C HIS A 306 5.52 -21.76 -13.99
N ARG A 307 5.68 -22.44 -15.13
CA ARG A 307 6.98 -22.98 -15.56
C ARG A 307 8.00 -21.86 -15.73
N MET A 308 7.62 -20.74 -16.35
CA MET A 308 8.48 -19.57 -16.50
C MET A 308 8.90 -19.01 -15.13
N ASN A 309 7.95 -18.81 -14.21
CA ASN A 309 8.23 -18.31 -12.87
C ASN A 309 9.20 -19.22 -12.10
N LYS A 310 8.98 -20.54 -12.14
CA LYS A 310 9.88 -21.53 -11.52
C LYS A 310 11.30 -21.45 -12.08
N THR A 311 11.45 -21.23 -13.39
CA THR A 311 12.77 -21.01 -13.99
C THR A 311 13.40 -19.70 -13.50
N ILE A 312 12.63 -18.61 -13.42
CA ILE A 312 13.14 -17.31 -12.92
C ILE A 312 13.65 -17.46 -11.48
N PHE A 313 12.89 -18.07 -10.58
CA PHE A 313 13.34 -18.32 -9.20
C PHE A 313 14.66 -19.09 -9.15
N ARG A 314 14.78 -20.18 -9.91
CA ARG A 314 16.02 -20.97 -9.99
C ARG A 314 17.22 -20.16 -10.49
N LEU A 315 17.02 -19.28 -11.47
CA LEU A 315 18.11 -18.43 -11.98
C LEU A 315 18.59 -17.45 -10.90
N PHE A 316 17.68 -16.84 -10.14
CA PHE A 316 18.06 -15.99 -9.01
C PHE A 316 18.75 -16.78 -7.89
N ASP A 317 18.29 -18.00 -7.59
CA ASP A 317 18.95 -18.86 -6.60
C ASP A 317 20.37 -19.25 -7.05
N ALA A 318 20.56 -19.63 -8.32
CA ALA A 318 21.87 -19.92 -8.89
C ALA A 318 22.80 -18.69 -8.83
N CYS A 319 22.28 -17.50 -9.13
CA CYS A 319 23.06 -16.26 -9.02
C CYS A 319 23.42 -15.93 -7.57
N ALA A 320 22.49 -16.12 -6.62
CA ALA A 320 22.73 -15.90 -5.20
C ALA A 320 23.76 -16.88 -4.61
N GLN A 321 23.85 -18.08 -5.18
CA GLN A 321 24.87 -19.09 -4.84
C GLN A 321 26.21 -18.85 -5.56
N GLY A 322 26.27 -17.89 -6.49
CA GLY A 322 27.48 -17.56 -7.26
C GLY A 322 27.76 -18.48 -8.46
N GLU A 323 26.80 -19.33 -8.85
CA GLU A 323 26.93 -20.23 -10.00
C GLU A 323 26.91 -19.46 -11.33
N ILE A 324 26.13 -18.38 -11.39
CA ILE A 324 26.01 -17.50 -12.55
C ILE A 324 26.25 -16.04 -12.17
N GLN A 325 26.77 -15.28 -13.14
CA GLN A 325 26.97 -13.83 -13.00
C GLN A 325 25.66 -13.08 -13.19
N LEU A 326 25.60 -11.85 -12.66
CA LEU A 326 24.44 -10.98 -12.73
C LEU A 326 24.02 -10.68 -14.18
N GLU A 327 24.98 -10.45 -15.08
CA GLU A 327 24.71 -10.19 -16.49
C GLU A 327 24.03 -11.39 -17.16
N THR A 328 24.52 -12.60 -16.91
CA THR A 328 23.94 -13.86 -17.42
C THR A 328 22.52 -14.06 -16.89
N LEU A 329 22.31 -13.83 -15.58
CA LEU A 329 20.99 -13.86 -14.97
C LEU A 329 20.01 -12.93 -15.69
N ILE A 330 20.40 -11.68 -15.93
CA ILE A 330 19.53 -10.67 -16.55
C ILE A 330 19.20 -11.10 -17.99
N VAL A 331 20.19 -11.56 -18.75
CA VAL A 331 19.98 -12.07 -20.12
C VAL A 331 18.98 -13.22 -20.13
N ASP A 332 19.15 -14.21 -19.25
CA ASP A 332 18.29 -15.39 -19.22
C ASP A 332 16.87 -15.05 -18.76
N VAL A 333 16.73 -14.24 -17.71
CA VAL A 333 15.42 -13.79 -17.20
C VAL A 333 14.67 -12.99 -18.26
N LEU A 334 15.32 -12.03 -18.91
CA LEU A 334 14.71 -11.23 -19.96
C LEU A 334 14.33 -12.09 -21.16
N ASN A 335 15.18 -13.04 -21.55
CA ASN A 335 14.86 -13.98 -22.61
C ASN A 335 13.60 -14.79 -22.28
N LYS A 336 13.47 -15.32 -21.05
CA LYS A 336 12.27 -16.05 -20.64
C LYS A 336 11.01 -15.18 -20.67
N ILE A 337 11.09 -13.95 -20.17
CA ILE A 337 9.94 -13.05 -20.12
C ILE A 337 9.52 -12.60 -21.53
N LEU A 338 10.47 -12.31 -22.42
CA LEU A 338 10.18 -11.82 -23.77
C LEU A 338 9.75 -12.92 -24.76
N THR A 339 10.09 -14.19 -24.49
CA THR A 339 9.73 -15.32 -25.35
C THR A 339 8.49 -16.07 -24.88
N CYS A 340 8.09 -15.90 -23.62
CA CYS A 340 6.87 -16.52 -23.10
C CYS A 340 5.62 -15.83 -23.67
N SER A 341 4.69 -16.62 -24.20
CA SER A 341 3.39 -16.12 -24.66
C SER A 341 2.38 -15.88 -23.52
N ALA A 342 2.71 -16.25 -22.29
CA ALA A 342 1.86 -15.99 -21.14
C ALA A 342 2.26 -14.69 -20.45
N PRO A 343 1.31 -13.81 -20.08
CA PRO A 343 1.62 -12.52 -19.48
C PRO A 343 2.18 -12.65 -18.05
N PRO A 344 3.24 -11.90 -17.69
CA PRO A 344 3.78 -11.85 -16.33
C PRO A 344 2.71 -11.52 -15.29
N ASN A 345 2.62 -12.31 -14.22
CA ASN A 345 1.68 -12.08 -13.12
C ASN A 345 2.38 -11.59 -11.85
N ILE A 346 1.62 -11.48 -10.76
CA ILE A 346 2.14 -10.99 -9.48
C ILE A 346 3.31 -11.85 -8.96
N THR A 347 3.25 -13.18 -9.15
CA THR A 347 4.34 -14.09 -8.79
C THR A 347 5.60 -13.80 -9.62
N THR A 348 5.47 -13.49 -10.92
CA THR A 348 6.61 -13.07 -11.76
C THR A 348 7.25 -11.80 -11.19
N PHE A 349 6.44 -10.78 -10.86
CA PHE A 349 6.95 -9.55 -10.29
C PHE A 349 7.57 -9.74 -8.90
N ASN A 350 7.00 -10.60 -8.05
CA ASN A 350 7.58 -10.96 -6.75
C ASN A 350 8.93 -11.65 -6.92
N ALA A 351 9.06 -12.59 -7.87
CA ALA A 351 10.33 -13.25 -8.17
C ALA A 351 11.41 -12.25 -8.60
N LEU A 352 11.08 -11.32 -9.49
CA LEU A 352 12.01 -10.27 -9.92
C LEU A 352 12.38 -9.31 -8.77
N LEU A 353 11.38 -8.82 -8.04
CA LEU A 353 11.57 -7.84 -6.97
C LEU A 353 12.41 -8.41 -5.83
N LEU A 354 11.99 -9.54 -5.26
CA LEU A 354 12.71 -10.19 -4.17
C LEU A 354 14.09 -10.68 -4.64
N GLY A 355 14.19 -11.15 -5.89
CA GLY A 355 15.44 -11.63 -6.47
C GLY A 355 16.49 -10.53 -6.55
N PHE A 356 16.12 -9.37 -7.10
CA PHE A 356 17.03 -8.21 -7.13
C PHE A 356 17.31 -7.62 -5.75
N MET A 357 16.34 -7.65 -4.82
CA MET A 357 16.58 -7.24 -3.43
C MET A 357 17.63 -8.13 -2.75
N ARG A 358 17.53 -9.46 -2.90
CA ARG A 358 18.51 -10.43 -2.37
C ARG A 358 19.91 -10.24 -2.95
N LEU A 359 20.00 -9.90 -4.23
CA LEU A 359 21.26 -9.59 -4.92
C LEU A 359 21.76 -8.16 -4.66
N LYS A 360 21.09 -7.40 -3.79
CA LYS A 360 21.40 -5.99 -3.47
C LYS A 360 21.51 -5.11 -4.72
N GLN A 361 20.59 -5.30 -5.68
CA GLN A 361 20.49 -4.53 -6.93
C GLN A 361 19.32 -3.53 -6.90
N PRO A 362 19.39 -2.44 -6.12
CA PRO A 362 18.23 -1.58 -5.87
C PRO A 362 17.73 -0.82 -7.10
N ARG A 363 18.61 -0.51 -8.05
CA ARG A 363 18.22 0.14 -9.31
C ARG A 363 17.30 -0.76 -10.13
N MET A 364 17.63 -2.05 -10.20
CA MET A 364 16.81 -3.05 -10.90
C MET A 364 15.50 -3.30 -10.16
N SER A 365 15.52 -3.39 -8.83
CA SER A 365 14.29 -3.48 -8.02
C SER A 365 13.34 -2.29 -8.29
N ASN A 366 13.88 -1.07 -8.41
CA ASN A 366 13.07 0.11 -8.75
C ASN A 366 12.44 0.02 -10.14
N VAL A 367 13.13 -0.55 -11.12
CA VAL A 367 12.54 -0.81 -12.46
C VAL A 367 11.33 -1.74 -12.33
N VAL A 368 11.44 -2.81 -11.54
CA VAL A 368 10.33 -3.76 -11.29
C VAL A 368 9.16 -3.07 -10.59
N ILE A 369 9.41 -2.29 -9.53
CA ILE A 369 8.37 -1.54 -8.79
C ILE A 369 7.63 -0.58 -9.73
N LYS A 370 8.35 0.15 -10.59
CA LYS A 370 7.76 1.05 -11.60
C LYS A 370 6.90 0.26 -12.58
N ALA A 371 7.36 -0.90 -13.04
CA ALA A 371 6.60 -1.74 -13.97
C ALA A 371 5.29 -2.25 -13.35
N MET A 372 5.29 -2.67 -12.09
CA MET A 372 4.08 -3.07 -11.35
C MET A 372 3.07 -1.93 -11.24
N HIS A 373 3.57 -0.72 -10.98
CA HIS A 373 2.72 0.47 -10.86
C HIS A 373 2.08 0.83 -12.20
N VAL A 374 2.87 0.85 -13.28
CA VAL A 374 2.40 1.15 -14.64
C VAL A 374 1.36 0.15 -15.11
N THR A 375 1.55 -1.13 -14.81
CA THR A 375 0.61 -2.18 -15.21
C THR A 375 -0.63 -2.22 -14.32
N HIS A 376 -0.69 -1.48 -13.21
CA HIS A 376 -1.73 -1.61 -12.19
C HIS A 376 -1.88 -3.07 -11.74
N MET A 377 -0.75 -3.74 -11.49
CA MET A 377 -0.76 -5.06 -10.88
C MET A 377 -1.15 -4.92 -9.41
N ARG A 378 -2.15 -5.69 -8.99
CA ARG A 378 -2.63 -5.68 -7.61
C ARG A 378 -1.56 -6.32 -6.71
N PRO A 379 -0.99 -5.58 -5.74
CA PRO A 379 -0.03 -6.13 -4.80
C PRO A 379 -0.68 -7.17 -3.89
N ASP A 380 0.02 -8.28 -3.65
CA ASP A 380 -0.28 -9.23 -2.57
C ASP A 380 0.51 -8.89 -1.30
N GLU A 381 0.35 -9.70 -0.25
CA GLU A 381 1.04 -9.51 1.04
C GLU A 381 2.57 -9.49 0.88
N ILE A 382 3.09 -10.38 0.03
CA ILE A 382 4.51 -10.49 -0.28
C ILE A 382 5.00 -9.22 -0.96
N THR A 383 4.28 -8.75 -1.99
CA THR A 383 4.60 -7.53 -2.73
C THR A 383 4.66 -6.32 -1.80
N CYS A 384 3.61 -6.11 -0.99
CA CYS A 384 3.53 -4.97 -0.07
C CYS A 384 4.70 -4.99 0.91
N SER A 385 4.99 -6.15 1.49
CA SER A 385 6.11 -6.33 2.42
C SER A 385 7.46 -6.07 1.74
N ALA A 386 7.66 -6.57 0.51
CA ALA A 386 8.88 -6.39 -0.26
C ALA A 386 9.14 -4.91 -0.60
N ILE A 387 8.14 -4.19 -1.10
CA ILE A 387 8.29 -2.78 -1.46
C ILE A 387 8.59 -1.90 -0.23
N LEU A 388 7.89 -2.14 0.89
CA LEU A 388 8.18 -1.45 2.15
C LEU A 388 9.62 -1.72 2.60
N ARG A 389 10.05 -2.98 2.64
CA ARG A 389 11.42 -3.37 3.03
C ARG A 389 12.48 -2.79 2.10
N HIS A 390 12.22 -2.72 0.80
CA HIS A 390 13.10 -2.09 -0.17
C HIS A 390 13.36 -0.62 0.17
N HIS A 391 12.32 0.17 0.45
CA HIS A 391 12.47 1.57 0.84
C HIS A 391 13.12 1.74 2.22
N ILE A 392 12.83 0.84 3.16
CA ILE A 392 13.49 0.81 4.48
C ILE A 392 14.99 0.62 4.31
N ALA A 393 15.38 -0.36 3.50
CA ALA A 393 16.77 -0.73 3.30
C ALA A 393 17.57 0.36 2.55
N LEU A 394 16.93 1.07 1.63
CA LEU A 394 17.50 2.25 0.97
C LEU A 394 17.48 3.54 1.80
N GLY A 395 16.87 3.54 2.99
CA GLY A 395 16.79 4.73 3.82
C GLY A 395 15.90 5.83 3.21
N GLN A 396 14.82 5.46 2.54
CA GLN A 396 13.96 6.37 1.79
C GLN A 396 12.60 6.62 2.51
N PRO A 397 12.55 7.49 3.54
CA PRO A 397 11.34 7.71 4.34
C PRO A 397 10.17 8.27 3.51
N GLN A 398 10.45 9.17 2.56
CA GLN A 398 9.40 9.76 1.71
C GLN A 398 8.71 8.72 0.83
N HIS A 399 9.48 7.81 0.23
CA HIS A 399 8.93 6.73 -0.59
C HIS A 399 8.19 5.69 0.26
N PHE A 400 8.70 5.39 1.46
CA PHE A 400 8.02 4.52 2.43
C PHE A 400 6.65 5.08 2.84
N THR A 401 6.60 6.33 3.30
CA THR A 401 5.35 6.99 3.73
C THR A 401 4.38 7.11 2.57
N ARG A 402 4.86 7.49 1.37
CA ARG A 402 4.02 7.55 0.18
C ARG A 402 3.42 6.19 -0.12
N PHE A 403 4.20 5.10 -0.10
CA PHE A 403 3.68 3.76 -0.35
C PHE A 403 2.67 3.32 0.72
N LEU A 404 2.93 3.60 2.00
CA LEU A 404 2.00 3.36 3.10
C LEU A 404 0.67 4.11 2.90
N ASP A 405 0.70 5.38 2.50
CA ASP A 405 -0.52 6.15 2.19
C ASP A 405 -1.29 5.55 1.01
N ARG A 406 -0.59 5.01 0.01
CA ARG A 406 -1.25 4.29 -1.11
C ARG A 406 -1.94 3.01 -0.63
N MET A 407 -1.35 2.29 0.33
CA MET A 407 -1.93 1.08 0.93
C MET A 407 -3.19 1.39 1.75
N LEU A 408 -3.18 2.52 2.45
CA LEU A 408 -4.27 2.98 3.32
C LEU A 408 -5.32 3.82 2.58
N GLY A 409 -5.11 4.12 1.29
CA GLY A 409 -6.02 4.92 0.48
C GLY A 409 -6.07 6.41 0.90
N ARG A 410 -4.99 6.93 1.48
CA ARG A 410 -4.87 8.31 2.01
C ARG A 410 -4.17 9.29 1.05
N GLY A 411 -3.72 8.83 -0.13
CA GLY A 411 -2.86 9.61 -1.02
C GLY A 411 -3.51 10.84 -1.67
N ALA A 412 -2.87 12.00 -1.51
CA ALA A 412 -3.27 13.32 -2.02
C ALA A 412 -2.99 13.57 -3.51
N ALA A 413 -2.97 12.55 -4.38
CA ALA A 413 -2.70 12.75 -5.81
C ALA A 413 -3.33 11.74 -6.78
N SER A 414 -4.22 10.84 -6.33
CA SER A 414 -4.93 9.75 -7.06
C SER A 414 -4.52 8.31 -6.73
N THR A 415 -3.46 8.10 -5.95
CA THR A 415 -2.80 6.80 -5.98
C THR A 415 -3.21 5.89 -4.83
N ALA A 416 -4.41 5.31 -4.89
CA ALA A 416 -4.58 4.03 -4.22
C ALA A 416 -3.80 2.94 -4.97
N LEU A 417 -3.35 1.90 -4.27
CA LEU A 417 -2.79 0.73 -4.95
C LEU A 417 -3.82 0.02 -5.84
N MET A 418 -5.11 0.12 -5.49
CA MET A 418 -6.17 -0.61 -6.17
C MET A 418 -7.52 0.09 -6.05
N LEU A 419 -8.21 0.16 -7.20
CA LEU A 419 -9.62 0.50 -7.24
C LEU A 419 -10.44 -0.72 -6.81
N ALA A 420 -11.55 -0.46 -6.12
CA ALA A 420 -12.55 -1.48 -5.84
C ALA A 420 -13.30 -1.83 -7.14
N ARG A 421 -13.90 -3.03 -7.18
CA ARG A 421 -14.70 -3.46 -8.33
C ARG A 421 -15.91 -2.52 -8.51
N PRO A 422 -16.26 -2.11 -9.75
CA PRO A 422 -17.36 -1.17 -10.00
C PRO A 422 -18.72 -1.65 -9.47
N ASN A 423 -18.96 -2.97 -9.49
CA ASN A 423 -20.26 -3.57 -9.12
C ASN A 423 -20.33 -3.99 -7.63
N LEU A 424 -19.50 -3.40 -6.76
CA LEU A 424 -19.57 -3.69 -5.33
C LEU A 424 -20.88 -3.10 -4.75
N HIS A 425 -21.91 -3.92 -4.58
CA HIS A 425 -23.19 -3.48 -4.03
C HIS A 425 -23.06 -2.92 -2.60
N PRO A 426 -23.88 -1.92 -2.20
CA PRO A 426 -23.98 -1.36 -0.84
C PRO A 426 -24.00 -2.41 0.29
N ASN A 427 -24.68 -3.54 0.08
CA ASN A 427 -24.78 -4.62 1.08
C ASN A 427 -23.47 -5.41 1.26
N ASN A 428 -22.54 -5.36 0.29
CA ASN A 428 -21.18 -5.91 0.42
C ASN A 428 -20.22 -4.92 1.10
N PHE A 429 -20.60 -3.66 1.34
CA PHE A 429 -19.80 -2.74 2.16
C PHE A 429 -19.77 -3.16 3.63
N ALA A 430 -20.83 -3.82 4.11
CA ALA A 430 -20.87 -4.39 5.46
C ALA A 430 -19.87 -5.54 5.66
N ARG A 431 -19.45 -6.21 4.57
CA ARG A 431 -18.37 -7.21 4.58
C ARG A 431 -16.97 -6.59 4.54
N GLN A 432 -16.86 -5.29 4.24
CA GLN A 432 -15.60 -4.58 4.04
C GLN A 432 -15.51 -3.29 4.89
N VAL A 433 -16.14 -3.28 6.08
CA VAL A 433 -16.23 -2.08 6.93
C VAL A 433 -14.85 -1.47 7.15
N GLY A 434 -14.66 -0.23 6.69
CA GLY A 434 -13.39 0.50 6.81
C GLY A 434 -12.33 0.23 5.72
N ARG A 435 -12.52 -0.78 4.87
CA ARG A 435 -11.56 -1.18 3.82
C ARG A 435 -11.80 -0.51 2.47
N VAL A 436 -13.02 -0.07 2.18
CA VAL A 436 -13.32 0.68 0.95
C VAL A 436 -13.57 2.14 1.29
N VAL A 437 -12.84 3.01 0.62
CA VAL A 437 -12.94 4.47 0.78
C VAL A 437 -13.25 5.11 -0.57
N PRO A 438 -13.99 6.23 -0.60
CA PRO A 438 -14.15 6.98 -1.85
C PRO A 438 -12.78 7.47 -2.33
N HIS A 439 -12.57 7.47 -3.64
CA HIS A 439 -11.35 8.01 -4.22
C HIS A 439 -11.29 9.52 -3.97
N ALA A 440 -10.09 10.03 -3.63
CA ALA A 440 -9.92 11.40 -3.15
C ALA A 440 -10.39 12.49 -4.13
N TYR A 441 -10.32 12.22 -5.44
CA TYR A 441 -10.67 13.17 -6.51
C TYR A 441 -11.91 12.80 -7.30
N ASP A 442 -12.36 11.55 -7.21
CA ASP A 442 -13.41 11.02 -8.08
C ASP A 442 -14.40 10.25 -7.21
N SER A 443 -15.50 10.90 -6.87
CA SER A 443 -16.49 10.32 -5.97
C SER A 443 -17.19 9.08 -6.54
N GLU A 444 -17.12 8.85 -7.84
CA GLU A 444 -17.69 7.65 -8.48
C GLU A 444 -16.78 6.44 -8.34
N LYS A 445 -15.47 6.67 -8.13
CA LYS A 445 -14.50 5.60 -7.94
C LYS A 445 -14.34 5.28 -6.47
N LEU A 446 -14.28 3.98 -6.20
CA LEU A 446 -14.00 3.45 -4.88
C LEU A 446 -12.59 2.87 -4.87
N VAL A 447 -11.88 3.10 -3.77
CA VAL A 447 -10.55 2.60 -3.49
C VAL A 447 -10.66 1.48 -2.47
N GLN A 448 -9.94 0.39 -2.70
CA GLN A 448 -9.83 -0.69 -1.72
C GLN A 448 -8.47 -0.62 -1.02
N LYS A 449 -8.48 -0.53 0.31
CA LYS A 449 -7.29 -0.61 1.16
C LYS A 449 -6.71 -2.02 1.16
N VAL A 450 -5.40 -2.11 1.38
CA VAL A 450 -4.69 -3.39 1.60
C VAL A 450 -5.29 -4.08 2.82
N PHE A 451 -5.36 -5.42 2.77
CA PHE A 451 -5.86 -6.18 3.91
C PHE A 451 -4.80 -6.15 5.02
N PRO A 452 -5.18 -5.87 6.29
CA PRO A 452 -4.24 -5.72 7.38
C PRO A 452 -3.68 -7.10 7.80
N THR A 453 -2.61 -7.55 7.14
CA THR A 453 -1.93 -8.79 7.51
C THR A 453 -0.76 -8.51 8.45
N PRO A 454 -0.48 -9.40 9.42
CA PRO A 454 0.65 -9.23 10.34
C PRO A 454 1.99 -9.09 9.63
N GLN A 455 2.23 -9.88 8.58
CA GLN A 455 3.45 -9.82 7.75
C GLN A 455 3.70 -8.43 7.16
N VAL A 456 2.66 -7.82 6.59
CA VAL A 456 2.75 -6.47 6.02
C VAL A 456 2.88 -5.45 7.15
N PHE A 457 2.17 -5.65 8.26
CA PHE A 457 2.26 -4.75 9.41
C PHE A 457 3.67 -4.70 10.01
N ASN A 458 4.34 -5.86 10.10
CA ASN A 458 5.71 -5.95 10.58
C ASN A 458 6.66 -5.13 9.72
N ALA A 459 6.49 -5.12 8.39
CA ALA A 459 7.25 -4.24 7.52
C ALA A 459 6.96 -2.75 7.79
N VAL A 460 5.70 -2.39 8.08
CA VAL A 460 5.33 -1.02 8.48
C VAL A 460 5.95 -0.64 9.83
N VAL A 461 5.94 -1.54 10.82
CA VAL A 461 6.55 -1.34 12.14
C VAL A 461 8.06 -1.13 12.00
N THR A 462 8.76 -2.00 11.26
CA THR A 462 10.19 -1.85 11.00
C THR A 462 10.53 -0.48 10.40
N GLY A 463 9.76 -0.04 9.40
CA GLY A 463 10.00 1.26 8.77
C GLY A 463 9.65 2.43 9.68
N SER A 464 8.56 2.33 10.42
CA SER A 464 8.14 3.38 11.38
C SER A 464 9.17 3.56 12.48
N LEU A 465 9.68 2.45 13.06
CA LEU A 465 10.75 2.49 14.06
C LEU A 465 12.03 3.11 13.49
N LYS A 466 12.46 2.69 12.29
CA LYS A 466 13.68 3.20 11.65
C LYS A 466 13.60 4.70 11.33
N PHE A 467 12.46 5.18 10.83
CA PHE A 467 12.35 6.54 10.30
C PHE A 467 11.79 7.57 11.27
N THR A 468 10.99 7.15 12.26
CA THR A 468 10.28 8.07 13.17
C THR A 468 10.67 7.92 14.64
N GLY A 469 11.39 6.85 15.00
CA GLY A 469 11.72 6.52 16.38
C GLY A 469 10.58 5.77 17.10
N LEU A 470 10.83 5.40 18.36
CA LEU A 470 9.94 4.50 19.12
C LEU A 470 8.58 5.15 19.42
N ASP A 471 8.58 6.35 19.99
CA ASP A 471 7.34 7.01 20.45
C ASP A 471 6.36 7.25 19.30
N ARG A 472 6.85 7.79 18.18
CA ARG A 472 6.02 8.03 16.99
C ARG A 472 5.58 6.75 16.31
N ALA A 473 6.41 5.70 16.32
CA ALA A 473 6.01 4.40 15.78
C ALA A 473 4.88 3.78 16.60
N ILE A 474 4.88 3.96 17.93
CA ILE A 474 3.77 3.52 18.80
C ILE A 474 2.48 4.26 18.44
N ASP A 475 2.52 5.58 18.27
CA ASP A 475 1.36 6.39 17.85
C ASP A 475 0.83 5.95 16.47
N ILE A 476 1.71 5.74 15.49
CA ILE A 476 1.32 5.26 14.15
C ILE A 476 0.66 3.88 14.24
N CYS A 477 1.22 2.97 15.04
CA CYS A 477 0.66 1.64 15.22
C CYS A 477 -0.67 1.67 15.99
N ALA A 478 -0.90 2.66 16.86
CA ALA A 478 -2.19 2.93 17.48
C ALA A 478 -3.29 3.15 16.45
N ASP A 479 -3.01 4.09 15.54
CA ASP A 479 -3.96 4.52 14.53
C ASP A 479 -4.25 3.37 13.56
N LEU A 480 -3.23 2.58 13.23
CA LEU A 480 -3.37 1.40 12.40
C LEU A 480 -4.11 0.26 13.13
N ALA A 481 -3.92 0.08 14.44
CA ALA A 481 -4.68 -0.90 15.21
C ALA A 481 -6.18 -0.60 15.19
N LEU A 482 -6.58 0.67 15.24
CA LEU A 482 -7.97 1.10 15.07
C LEU A 482 -8.53 0.78 13.67
N GLU A 483 -7.67 0.68 12.65
CA GLU A 483 -8.04 0.25 11.30
C GLU A 483 -7.99 -1.28 11.09
N GLY A 484 -7.74 -2.05 12.15
CA GLY A 484 -7.72 -3.52 12.13
C GLY A 484 -6.35 -4.15 11.88
N TRP A 485 -5.25 -3.39 11.98
CA TRP A 485 -3.89 -3.94 11.91
C TRP A 485 -3.48 -4.58 13.25
N GLY A 486 -3.11 -5.86 13.20
CA GLY A 486 -2.75 -6.65 14.38
C GLY A 486 -1.27 -6.94 14.46
N LEU A 487 -0.62 -6.56 15.58
CA LEU A 487 0.75 -6.99 15.86
C LEU A 487 0.76 -8.49 16.17
N ASP A 488 1.68 -9.21 15.54
CA ASP A 488 2.04 -10.57 15.91
C ASP A 488 3.28 -10.56 16.83
N GLU A 489 3.78 -11.76 17.16
CA GLU A 489 5.00 -11.91 17.95
C GLU A 489 6.19 -11.16 17.33
N ALA A 490 6.40 -11.28 16.02
CA ALA A 490 7.53 -10.65 15.33
C ALA A 490 7.43 -9.11 15.38
N GLY A 491 6.23 -8.55 15.19
CA GLY A 491 5.97 -7.12 15.31
C GLY A 491 6.27 -6.58 16.71
N LEU A 492 5.82 -7.28 17.77
CA LEU A 492 6.15 -6.89 19.15
C LEU A 492 7.65 -7.05 19.47
N ALA A 493 8.29 -8.08 18.93
CA ALA A 493 9.74 -8.27 19.10
C ALA A 493 10.56 -7.15 18.43
N LEU A 494 10.05 -6.47 17.41
CA LEU A 494 10.69 -5.27 16.85
C LEU A 494 10.65 -4.11 17.86
N PHE A 495 9.51 -3.89 18.51
CA PHE A 495 9.37 -2.87 19.55
C PHE A 495 10.26 -3.16 20.77
N LEU A 496 10.37 -4.41 21.21
CA LEU A 496 11.29 -4.79 22.31
C LEU A 496 12.75 -4.46 21.97
N GLY A 497 13.18 -4.75 20.74
CA GLY A 497 14.53 -4.42 20.29
C GLY A 497 14.78 -2.91 20.29
N ALA A 498 13.84 -2.12 19.74
CA ALA A 498 13.95 -0.67 19.73
C ALA A 498 13.89 -0.05 21.14
N ALA A 499 13.09 -0.62 22.04
CA ALA A 499 13.05 -0.19 23.44
C ALA A 499 14.37 -0.46 24.17
N ALA A 500 15.02 -1.59 23.87
CA ALA A 500 16.36 -1.90 24.41
C ALA A 500 17.38 -0.86 23.93
N GLU A 501 17.47 -0.63 22.62
CA GLU A 501 18.39 0.35 22.03
C GLU A 501 18.24 1.76 22.64
N GLN A 502 17.02 2.16 23.00
CA GLN A 502 16.72 3.46 23.61
C GLN A 502 16.71 3.44 25.15
N LYS A 503 17.01 2.30 25.78
CA LYS A 503 16.95 2.08 27.24
C LYS A 503 15.61 2.48 27.86
N ASN A 504 14.51 2.33 27.11
CA ASN A 504 13.18 2.72 27.54
C ASN A 504 12.46 1.53 28.20
N TRP A 505 12.63 1.39 29.51
CA TRP A 505 12.01 0.32 30.30
C TRP A 505 10.47 0.37 30.28
N GLU A 506 9.86 1.55 30.36
CA GLU A 506 8.41 1.68 30.41
C GLU A 506 7.76 1.11 29.15
N ALA A 507 8.27 1.50 27.97
CA ALA A 507 7.78 1.00 26.69
C ALA A 507 8.05 -0.52 26.56
N GLY A 508 9.26 -0.96 26.89
CA GLY A 508 9.65 -2.36 26.77
C GLY A 508 8.87 -3.30 27.70
N SER A 509 8.63 -2.91 28.94
CA SER A 509 7.79 -3.66 29.90
C SER A 509 6.34 -3.74 29.44
N ALA A 510 5.78 -2.66 28.91
CA ALA A 510 4.42 -2.66 28.36
C ALA A 510 4.30 -3.59 27.15
N VAL A 511 5.29 -3.60 26.25
CA VAL A 511 5.34 -4.53 25.11
C VAL A 511 5.49 -5.98 25.58
N TRP A 512 6.31 -6.22 26.61
CA TRP A 512 6.45 -7.56 27.20
C TRP A 512 5.14 -8.08 27.81
N GLN A 513 4.37 -7.22 28.48
CA GLN A 513 3.04 -7.57 28.97
C GLN A 513 2.11 -7.96 27.80
N GLN A 514 2.14 -7.25 26.68
CA GLN A 514 1.38 -7.65 25.49
C GLN A 514 1.88 -9.00 24.95
N MET A 515 3.19 -9.25 24.92
CA MET A 515 3.75 -10.54 24.50
C MET A 515 3.22 -11.71 25.35
N GLN A 516 3.13 -11.51 26.67
CA GLN A 516 2.59 -12.53 27.57
C GLN A 516 1.09 -12.79 27.34
N LEU A 517 0.32 -11.76 26.97
CA LEU A 517 -1.08 -11.93 26.54
C LEU A 517 -1.16 -12.72 25.23
N LEU A 518 -0.29 -12.41 24.25
CA LEU A 518 -0.22 -13.13 22.98
C LEU A 518 0.12 -14.61 23.21
N ARG A 519 1.04 -14.89 24.15
CA ARG A 519 1.38 -16.27 24.55
C ARG A 519 0.17 -17.04 25.07
N GLY A 520 -0.73 -16.38 25.81
CA GLY A 520 -1.99 -16.99 26.27
C GLY A 520 -2.96 -17.35 25.14
N MET A 521 -2.82 -16.73 23.97
CA MET A 521 -3.61 -17.02 22.77
C MET A 521 -2.99 -18.09 21.87
N LEU A 522 -1.74 -18.50 22.12
CA LEU A 522 -1.06 -19.52 21.33
C LEU A 522 -1.71 -20.90 21.54
N PRO A 523 -1.76 -21.75 20.49
CA PRO A 523 -2.24 -23.12 20.63
C PRO A 523 -1.37 -23.92 21.59
N ALA A 524 -1.96 -24.90 22.28
CA ALA A 524 -1.26 -25.71 23.28
C ALA A 524 0.01 -26.35 22.71
N GLY A 525 1.17 -26.03 23.30
CA GLY A 525 2.49 -26.52 22.88
C GLY A 525 3.28 -25.57 21.99
N ALA A 526 2.67 -24.52 21.45
CA ALA A 526 3.40 -23.44 20.77
C ALA A 526 4.11 -22.53 21.80
N ARG A 527 5.31 -22.08 21.42
CA ARG A 527 6.22 -21.33 22.29
C ARG A 527 6.61 -20.04 21.58
N LEU A 528 6.87 -18.99 22.35
CA LEU A 528 7.50 -17.78 21.82
C LEU A 528 8.90 -18.11 21.31
N ASP A 529 9.33 -17.46 20.24
CA ASP A 529 10.64 -17.60 19.64
C ASP A 529 11.76 -17.26 20.65
N SER A 530 12.88 -17.97 20.54
CA SER A 530 14.04 -17.75 21.41
C SER A 530 14.59 -16.33 21.27
N ARG A 531 14.52 -15.76 20.06
CA ARG A 531 14.94 -14.39 19.75
C ARG A 531 14.14 -13.35 20.52
N THR A 532 12.87 -13.63 20.79
CA THR A 532 11.98 -12.75 21.56
C THR A 532 12.43 -12.66 23.02
N TYR A 533 12.77 -13.80 23.63
CA TYR A 533 13.34 -13.85 24.98
C TYR A 533 14.69 -13.14 25.04
N LEU A 534 15.58 -13.36 24.07
CA LEU A 534 16.88 -12.68 24.00
C LEU A 534 16.76 -11.15 23.97
N LYS A 535 15.80 -10.62 23.22
CA LYS A 535 15.56 -9.17 23.17
C LYS A 535 15.06 -8.60 24.50
N MET A 536 14.18 -9.33 25.20
CA MET A 536 13.72 -8.92 26.53
C MET A 536 14.85 -8.99 27.57
N LEU A 537 15.65 -10.07 27.56
CA LEU A 537 16.82 -10.18 28.43
C LEU A 537 17.83 -9.06 28.16
N GLY A 538 18.04 -8.72 26.88
CA GLY A 538 18.85 -7.58 26.46
C GLY A 538 18.32 -6.25 27.01
N LEU A 539 17.01 -6.02 26.97
CA LEU A 539 16.37 -4.85 27.57
C LEU A 539 16.60 -4.80 29.09
N CYS A 540 16.32 -5.89 29.81
CA CYS A 540 16.52 -5.96 31.26
C CYS A 540 17.96 -5.66 31.65
N TRP A 541 18.92 -6.22 30.89
CA TRP A 541 20.35 -5.96 31.09
C TRP A 541 20.72 -4.50 30.85
N GLN A 542 20.27 -3.91 29.74
CA GLN A 542 20.60 -2.53 29.38
C GLN A 542 19.95 -1.48 30.29
N CYS A 543 18.80 -1.80 30.90
CA CYS A 543 18.11 -0.94 31.85
C CYS A 543 18.47 -1.23 33.33
N GLY A 544 19.26 -2.28 33.62
CA GLY A 544 19.70 -2.62 34.97
C GLY A 544 18.63 -3.29 35.86
N HIS A 545 17.65 -3.97 35.27
CA HIS A 545 16.58 -4.68 35.98
C HIS A 545 16.93 -6.16 36.17
N GLU A 546 17.70 -6.47 37.22
CA GLU A 546 18.21 -7.83 37.48
C GLU A 546 17.10 -8.83 37.91
N ASP A 547 16.10 -8.38 38.68
CA ASP A 547 15.00 -9.23 39.14
C ASP A 547 14.13 -9.71 37.97
N ASP A 548 13.77 -8.79 37.07
CA ASP A 548 12.99 -9.11 35.88
C ASP A 548 13.81 -9.93 34.88
N PHE A 549 15.13 -9.70 34.80
CA PHE A 549 16.04 -10.55 34.02
C PHE A 549 15.99 -12.00 34.53
N ALA A 550 16.12 -12.21 35.84
CA ALA A 550 16.07 -13.55 36.44
C ALA A 550 14.71 -14.23 36.22
N ALA A 551 13.61 -13.47 36.31
CA ALA A 551 12.27 -13.99 36.05
C ALA A 551 12.12 -14.46 34.59
N VAL A 552 12.48 -13.62 33.61
CA VAL A 552 12.40 -13.95 32.18
C VAL A 552 13.36 -15.07 31.80
N PHE A 553 14.54 -15.13 32.41
CA PHE A 553 15.52 -16.18 32.17
C PHE A 553 15.05 -17.54 32.69
N ASN A 554 14.47 -17.57 33.89
CA ASN A 554 13.86 -18.78 34.45
C ASN A 554 12.64 -19.22 33.64
N GLU A 555 11.82 -18.28 33.19
CA GLU A 555 10.70 -18.56 32.27
C GLU A 555 11.20 -19.23 30.98
N ALA A 556 12.20 -18.66 30.32
CA ALA A 556 12.77 -19.23 29.09
C ALA A 556 13.35 -20.64 29.31
N ALA A 557 13.96 -20.89 30.47
CA ALA A 557 14.43 -22.22 30.85
C ALA A 557 13.29 -23.22 31.08
N THR A 558 12.17 -22.80 31.68
CA THR A 558 10.99 -23.65 31.89
C THR A 558 10.29 -24.03 30.58
N VAL A 559 10.36 -23.15 29.58
CA VAL A 559 9.86 -23.38 28.22
C VAL A 559 10.76 -24.34 27.44
N GLY A 560 11.96 -24.67 27.96
CA GLY A 560 12.85 -25.70 27.42
C GLY A 560 13.99 -25.18 26.56
N TYR A 561 14.29 -23.88 26.59
CA TYR A 561 15.47 -23.33 25.94
C TYR A 561 16.72 -23.62 26.79
N ARG A 562 17.81 -24.05 26.13
CA ARG A 562 19.08 -24.30 26.82
C ARG A 562 19.64 -22.99 27.36
N LYS A 563 19.91 -22.93 28.66
CA LYS A 563 20.49 -21.76 29.34
C LYS A 563 21.77 -21.22 28.67
N GLN A 564 22.58 -22.12 28.10
CA GLN A 564 23.81 -21.76 27.36
C GLN A 564 23.59 -21.10 25.99
N ALA A 565 22.38 -21.20 25.42
CA ALA A 565 22.05 -20.54 24.15
C ALA A 565 21.38 -19.18 24.37
N LEU A 566 21.11 -18.80 25.63
CA LEU A 566 20.44 -17.57 26.04
C LEU A 566 21.37 -16.60 26.79
N LEU A 567 22.55 -17.07 27.20
CA LEU A 567 23.69 -16.32 27.72
C LEU A 567 24.72 -16.19 26.60
#